data_AF-A0A258C8Z4-F1
#
_entry.id   AF-A0A258C8Z4-F1
#
_cell.length_a   1.000
_cell.length_b   1.000
_cell.length_c   1.000
_cell.angle_alpha   90.00
_cell.angle_beta   90.00
_cell.angle_gamma   90.00
#
_symmetry.space_group_name_H-M   'P 1'
#
loop_
_entity.id
_entity.type
_entity.pdbx_description
1 polymer ?
#
loop_
_entity_poly.entity_id
_entity_poly.type
_entity_poly.pdbx_seq_one_letter_code
_entity_poly.pdbx_strand_id
1 'polypeptide(L)'
;VAVAGTLNGAVPEYSLTIWHGFNLPLLMSFVALVGGVLIYGLRKWVFRWYEGLPHVDSLDVFRRVIREITAGARWVTERLENGSLQRYLMLVLVSSLVLVIYALTPLEALSGPVALTPLDIITVGGMVVLSLTSLLTVLFHRRRLVALMVLSVVGLMVALVFARFSAPDLALTQLSVEVVTIILLILALFFMPDRTPAESSSLRSFRDLILAGGFGTMIALLTYAVLTRPYDSIASFFLENSVSGGGGTNVVNVILVDFRGFDTLGEIAVLAIAAVGIYGLLKGLHLPHPLRDYGGRLWSTDSHPMVLGALSRALLPMALLISVFIFLRGHNLPGGGFIAGLITAVALILQYISHGVTWAQQRQPFSYHGVAGLGVFIACLTGLGSWLFGYPFLTSAFDHFHLPFIGEFELATAMLFDLGVYLAVVGSTLLILSNIGHVSQDESCKEVL
;
A
#
# COMPACT_ATOMS: atom_id res chain seq x y z
N VAL A 1 44.29 -55.01 15.45
CA VAL A 1 43.17 -55.03 14.49
C VAL A 1 42.19 -53.88 14.71
N ALA A 2 41.72 -53.60 15.94
CA ALA A 2 40.78 -52.48 16.21
C ALA A 2 41.30 -51.07 15.84
N VAL A 3 42.59 -50.78 16.06
CA VAL A 3 43.19 -49.46 15.80
C VAL A 3 43.38 -49.14 14.29
N ALA A 4 43.53 -50.18 13.46
CA ALA A 4 43.70 -50.02 12.01
C ALA A 4 42.40 -49.60 11.29
N GLY A 5 41.24 -49.80 11.91
CA GLY A 5 39.95 -49.36 11.36
C GLY A 5 39.62 -47.89 11.63
N THR A 6 40.34 -47.22 12.55
CA THR A 6 40.08 -45.83 12.95
C THR A 6 41.10 -44.85 12.39
N LEU A 7 42.34 -45.31 12.14
CA LEU A 7 43.38 -44.52 11.51
C LEU A 7 43.43 -44.88 10.02
N ASN A 8 43.00 -43.96 9.14
CA ASN A 8 43.22 -44.05 7.69
C ASN A 8 44.72 -43.81 7.35
N GLY A 9 45.61 -44.60 7.94
CA GLY A 9 47.07 -44.47 7.81
C GLY A 9 47.81 -45.63 8.47
N ALA A 10 49.11 -45.74 8.22
CA ALA A 10 49.94 -46.77 8.85
C ALA A 10 49.88 -46.65 10.38
N VAL A 11 49.54 -47.75 11.05
CA VAL A 11 49.50 -47.78 12.52
C VAL A 11 50.93 -47.55 13.03
N PRO A 12 51.18 -46.53 13.87
CA PRO A 12 52.53 -46.28 14.37
C PRO A 12 53.05 -47.51 15.10
N GLU A 13 54.30 -47.89 14.83
CA GLU A 13 54.95 -48.99 15.55
C GLU A 13 55.01 -48.66 17.03
N TYR A 14 54.30 -49.44 17.85
CA TYR A 14 54.35 -49.33 19.30
C TYR A 14 55.03 -50.59 19.85
N SER A 15 55.98 -50.38 20.76
CA SER A 15 56.66 -51.45 21.48
C SER A 15 56.24 -51.37 22.94
N LEU A 16 55.40 -52.31 23.39
CA LEU A 16 55.06 -52.47 24.80
C LEU A 16 56.17 -53.27 25.47
N THR A 17 57.17 -52.56 25.98
CA THR A 17 58.17 -53.14 26.89
C THR A 17 57.79 -52.80 28.33
N ILE A 18 58.10 -53.68 29.28
CA ILE A 18 57.86 -53.41 30.72
C ILE A 18 58.77 -52.27 31.20
N TRP A 19 59.93 -52.09 30.54
CA TRP A 19 60.91 -51.06 30.84
C TRP A 19 61.45 -50.46 29.55
N HIS A 20 61.07 -49.22 29.26
CA HIS A 20 61.52 -48.47 28.07
C HIS A 20 62.85 -47.73 28.27
N GLY A 21 63.55 -47.96 29.38
CA GLY A 21 64.80 -47.28 29.72
C GLY A 21 64.63 -45.83 30.18
N PHE A 22 65.74 -45.13 30.38
CA PHE A 22 65.73 -43.68 30.63
C PHE A 22 65.37 -42.94 29.34
N ASN A 23 64.09 -42.57 29.24
CA ASN A 23 63.54 -41.87 28.09
C ASN A 23 62.92 -40.52 28.51
N LEU A 24 62.57 -39.71 27.50
CA LEU A 24 62.00 -38.38 27.73
C LEU A 24 60.69 -38.43 28.55
N PRO A 25 59.72 -39.33 28.30
CA PRO A 25 58.51 -39.45 29.13
C PRO A 25 58.79 -39.77 30.61
N LEU A 26 59.77 -40.65 30.89
CA LEU A 26 60.18 -40.97 32.26
C LEU A 26 60.80 -39.74 32.93
N LEU A 27 61.65 -39.00 32.22
CA LEU A 27 62.21 -37.74 32.71
C LEU A 27 61.11 -36.70 33.00
N MET A 28 60.13 -36.52 32.11
CA MET A 28 58.99 -35.61 32.33
C MET A 28 58.16 -36.04 33.54
N SER A 29 57.99 -37.35 33.77
CA SER A 29 57.31 -37.89 34.94
C SER A 29 58.09 -37.60 36.23
N PHE A 30 59.42 -37.75 36.21
CA PHE A 30 60.28 -37.34 37.34
C PHE A 30 60.20 -35.83 37.60
N VAL A 31 60.24 -35.00 36.56
CA VAL A 31 60.08 -33.54 36.69
C VAL A 31 58.71 -33.19 37.27
N ALA A 32 57.63 -33.83 36.80
CA ALA A 32 56.28 -33.62 37.34
C ALA A 32 56.17 -34.08 38.80
N LEU A 33 56.79 -35.21 39.16
CA LEU A 33 56.82 -35.71 40.55
C LEU A 33 57.58 -34.75 41.46
N VAL A 34 58.82 -34.39 41.09
CA VAL A 34 59.65 -33.46 41.86
C VAL A 34 58.98 -32.08 41.95
N GLY A 35 58.43 -31.58 40.83
CA GLY A 35 57.66 -30.33 40.79
C GLY A 35 56.42 -30.38 41.69
N GLY A 36 55.67 -31.48 41.67
CA GLY A 36 54.52 -31.70 42.55
C GLY A 36 54.91 -31.75 44.03
N VAL A 37 56.00 -32.45 44.38
CA VAL A 37 56.54 -32.49 45.75
C VAL A 37 56.98 -31.10 46.21
N LEU A 38 57.65 -30.33 45.36
CA LEU A 38 58.06 -28.95 45.65
C LEU A 38 56.82 -28.05 45.87
N ILE A 39 55.82 -28.11 45.00
CA ILE A 39 54.57 -27.34 45.16
C ILE A 39 53.84 -27.75 46.45
N TYR A 40 53.78 -29.06 46.76
CA TYR A 40 53.16 -29.56 47.98
C TYR A 40 53.93 -29.16 49.26
N GLY A 41 55.26 -29.08 49.19
CA GLY A 41 56.12 -28.54 50.24
C GLY A 41 55.88 -27.04 50.45
N LEU A 42 55.67 -26.30 49.37
CA LEU A 42 55.37 -24.88 49.36
C LEU A 42 53.86 -24.56 49.53
N ARG A 43 53.01 -25.56 49.78
CA ARG A 43 51.54 -25.43 49.74
C ARG A 43 51.00 -24.29 50.62
N LYS A 44 51.61 -24.01 51.77
CA LYS A 44 51.16 -22.92 52.66
C LYS A 44 51.31 -21.55 52.01
N TRP A 45 52.39 -21.35 51.25
CA TRP A 45 52.60 -20.11 50.49
C TRP A 45 51.69 -20.06 49.26
N VAL A 46 51.55 -21.18 48.55
CA VAL A 46 50.71 -21.27 47.35
C VAL A 46 49.22 -21.05 47.68
N PHE A 47 48.72 -21.65 48.76
CA PHE A 47 47.33 -21.43 49.18
C PHE A 47 47.09 -20.02 49.70
N ARG A 48 48.02 -19.42 50.45
CA ARG A 48 47.90 -18.00 50.86
C ARG A 48 47.88 -17.06 49.66
N TRP A 49 48.63 -17.37 48.61
CA TRP A 49 48.58 -16.63 47.35
C TRP A 49 47.23 -16.83 46.64
N TYR A 50 46.74 -18.07 46.56
CA TYR A 50 45.46 -18.40 45.93
C TYR A 50 44.26 -17.78 46.67
N GLU A 51 44.25 -17.78 47.99
CA GLU A 51 43.22 -17.13 48.82
C GLU A 51 43.20 -15.60 48.65
N GLY A 52 44.32 -15.00 48.25
CA GLY A 52 44.40 -13.58 47.89
C GLY A 52 43.83 -13.26 46.50
N LEU A 53 43.55 -14.27 45.68
CA LEU A 53 42.91 -14.07 44.38
C LEU A 53 41.40 -13.86 44.55
N PRO A 54 40.79 -13.00 43.72
CA PRO A 54 39.34 -12.82 43.75
C PRO A 54 38.63 -14.15 43.44
N HIS A 55 37.64 -14.50 44.26
CA HIS A 55 36.81 -15.67 44.03
C HIS A 55 35.95 -15.46 42.78
N VAL A 56 36.10 -16.33 41.78
CA VAL A 56 35.28 -16.31 40.57
C VAL A 56 34.26 -17.44 40.68
N ASP A 57 33.03 -17.10 41.05
CA ASP A 57 31.91 -18.04 41.00
C ASP A 57 31.38 -18.11 39.56
N SER A 58 31.40 -19.32 38.98
CA SER A 58 30.93 -19.57 37.62
C SER A 58 29.43 -19.25 37.46
N LEU A 59 28.63 -19.40 38.52
CA LEU A 59 27.21 -19.07 38.51
C LEU A 59 26.99 -17.56 38.45
N ASP A 60 27.81 -16.77 39.14
CA ASP A 60 27.70 -15.31 39.12
C ASP A 60 28.15 -14.73 37.78
N VAL A 61 29.23 -15.28 37.19
CA VAL A 61 29.65 -14.94 35.83
C VAL A 61 28.54 -15.26 34.84
N PHE A 62 27.94 -16.46 34.92
CA PHE A 62 26.82 -16.84 34.07
C PHE A 62 25.61 -15.90 34.22
N ARG A 63 25.19 -15.61 35.46
CA ARG A 63 24.07 -14.69 35.74
C ARG A 63 24.35 -13.28 35.22
N ARG A 64 25.58 -12.79 35.34
CA ARG A 64 25.99 -11.50 34.80
C ARG A 64 25.87 -11.47 33.29
N VAL A 65 26.42 -12.48 32.60
CA VAL A 65 26.33 -12.60 31.14
C VAL A 65 24.89 -12.63 30.67
N ILE A 66 24.02 -13.45 31.28
CA ILE A 66 22.59 -13.49 30.94
C ILE A 66 21.91 -12.14 31.14
N ARG A 67 22.23 -11.43 32.22
CA ARG A 67 21.68 -10.10 32.50
C ARG A 67 22.13 -9.07 31.48
N GLU A 68 23.40 -9.08 31.10
CA GLU A 68 23.95 -8.18 30.08
C GLU A 68 23.36 -8.46 28.70
N ILE A 69 23.20 -9.73 28.33
CA ILE A 69 22.54 -10.14 27.08
C ILE A 69 21.07 -9.70 27.07
N THR A 70 20.33 -9.97 28.14
CA THR A 70 18.90 -9.59 28.22
C THR A 70 18.70 -8.08 28.26
N ALA A 71 19.54 -7.34 28.98
CA ALA A 71 19.54 -5.88 28.96
C ALA A 71 19.90 -5.33 27.57
N GLY A 72 20.88 -5.93 26.89
CA GLY A 72 21.25 -5.59 25.52
C GLY A 72 20.10 -5.84 24.54
N ALA A 73 19.47 -7.02 24.62
CA ALA A 73 18.32 -7.36 23.78
C ALA A 73 17.16 -6.38 24.01
N ARG A 74 16.82 -6.08 25.26
CA ARG A 74 15.78 -5.12 25.60
C ARG A 74 16.10 -3.72 25.08
N TRP A 75 17.35 -3.27 25.22
CA TRP A 75 17.80 -2.00 24.68
C TRP A 75 17.65 -1.94 23.15
N VAL A 76 17.99 -3.01 22.44
CA VAL A 76 17.80 -3.11 20.98
C VAL A 76 16.31 -3.04 20.64
N THR A 77 15.46 -3.82 21.31
CA THR A 77 14.01 -3.84 21.07
C THR A 77 13.39 -2.48 21.33
N GLU A 78 13.65 -1.83 22.47
CA GLU A 78 13.11 -0.49 22.76
C GLU A 78 13.64 0.58 21.79
N ARG A 79 14.83 0.37 21.21
CA ARG A 79 15.35 1.24 20.16
C ARG A 79 14.71 0.96 18.81
N LEU A 80 14.33 -0.26 18.46
CA LEU A 80 13.69 -0.53 17.17
C LEU A 80 12.19 -0.31 17.25
N GLU A 81 11.53 -0.94 18.22
CA GLU A 81 10.08 -1.00 18.44
C GLU A 81 9.64 0.00 19.52
N ASN A 82 9.72 1.29 19.21
CA ASN A 82 9.34 2.35 20.15
C ASN A 82 7.89 2.86 19.98
N GLY A 83 7.08 2.17 19.17
CA GLY A 83 5.68 2.54 18.89
C GLY A 83 5.50 3.76 17.99
N SER A 84 6.57 4.37 17.46
CA SER A 84 6.48 5.58 16.64
C SER A 84 6.41 5.26 15.15
N LEU A 85 5.25 5.48 14.53
CA LEU A 85 5.08 5.34 13.08
C LEU A 85 6.08 6.17 12.28
N GLN A 86 6.34 7.42 12.70
CA GLN A 86 7.32 8.28 12.03
C GLN A 86 8.72 7.66 12.02
N ARG A 87 9.11 6.97 13.09
CA ARG A 87 10.40 6.29 13.16
C ARG A 87 10.44 5.06 12.28
N TYR A 88 9.37 4.25 12.25
CA TYR A 88 9.28 3.11 11.36
C TYR A 88 9.37 3.54 9.89
N LEU A 89 8.65 4.60 9.50
CA LEU A 89 8.72 5.17 8.16
C LEU A 89 10.14 5.69 7.85
N MET A 90 10.78 6.38 8.78
CA MET A 90 12.18 6.81 8.62
C MET A 90 13.12 5.63 8.36
N LEU A 91 13.00 4.55 9.14
CA LEU A 91 13.85 3.36 8.98
C LEU A 91 13.63 2.69 7.61
N VAL A 92 12.37 2.60 7.15
CA VAL A 92 12.03 2.08 5.82
C VAL A 92 12.60 2.96 4.71
N LEU A 93 12.48 4.29 4.81
CA LEU A 93 13.02 5.21 3.82
C LEU A 93 14.55 5.19 3.78
N VAL A 94 15.21 5.11 4.94
CA VAL A 94 16.67 5.02 5.03
C VAL A 94 17.16 3.67 4.50
N SER A 95 16.52 2.56 4.87
CA SER A 95 16.93 1.23 4.42
C SER A 95 16.74 1.05 2.92
N SER A 96 15.62 1.54 2.37
CA SER A 96 15.38 1.55 0.92
C SER A 96 16.39 2.44 0.19
N LEU A 97 16.71 3.63 0.73
CA LEU A 97 17.75 4.50 0.18
C LEU A 97 19.11 3.79 0.11
N VAL A 98 19.54 3.17 1.21
CA VAL A 98 20.81 2.43 1.28
C VAL A 98 20.80 1.24 0.31
N LEU A 99 19.72 0.46 0.29
CA LEU A 99 19.62 -0.73 -0.56
C LEU A 99 19.63 -0.38 -2.05
N VAL A 100 18.87 0.65 -2.45
CA VAL A 100 18.82 1.11 -3.84
C VAL A 100 20.17 1.70 -4.26
N ILE A 101 20.78 2.56 -3.44
CA ILE A 101 22.12 3.09 -3.73
C ILE A 101 23.12 1.95 -3.91
N TYR A 102 23.11 0.97 -2.99
CA TYR A 102 23.95 -0.22 -3.09
C TYR A 102 23.68 -1.02 -4.39
N ALA A 103 22.42 -1.26 -4.71
CA ALA A 103 22.00 -1.99 -5.91
C ALA A 103 22.39 -1.26 -7.21
N LEU A 104 22.51 0.06 -7.18
CA LEU A 104 22.94 0.87 -8.33
C LEU A 104 24.48 0.96 -8.45
N THR A 105 25.26 0.53 -7.46
CA THR A 105 26.75 0.58 -7.51
C THR A 105 27.38 -0.13 -8.71
N PRO A 106 26.83 -1.23 -9.27
CA PRO A 106 27.40 -1.89 -10.44
C PRO A 106 27.15 -1.15 -11.76
N LEU A 107 26.28 -0.14 -11.79
CA LEU A 107 25.99 0.63 -13.00
C LEU A 107 27.13 1.61 -13.30
N GLU A 108 27.74 1.48 -14.47
CA GLU A 108 28.79 2.39 -14.94
C GLU A 108 28.27 3.81 -15.20
N ALA A 109 27.02 3.93 -15.66
CA ALA A 109 26.36 5.20 -15.92
C ALA A 109 24.88 5.16 -15.54
N LEU A 110 24.37 6.26 -14.98
CA LEU A 110 22.95 6.40 -14.65
C LEU A 110 22.08 6.55 -15.91
N SER A 111 22.56 7.27 -16.92
CA SER A 111 21.87 7.45 -18.20
C SER A 111 22.00 6.21 -19.09
N GLY A 112 20.90 5.80 -19.72
CA GLY A 112 20.91 4.84 -20.82
C GLY A 112 20.99 5.50 -22.21
N PRO A 113 20.98 4.70 -23.29
CA PRO A 113 21.19 5.17 -24.67
C PRO A 113 19.96 5.84 -25.30
N VAL A 114 18.76 5.73 -24.69
CA VAL A 114 17.53 6.30 -25.24
C VAL A 114 17.51 7.81 -25.00
N ALA A 115 17.35 8.58 -26.07
CA ALA A 115 17.31 10.03 -26.01
C ALA A 115 16.07 10.55 -25.27
N LEU A 116 16.23 11.67 -24.56
CA LEU A 116 15.13 12.34 -23.86
C LEU A 116 14.18 13.02 -24.84
N THR A 117 12.90 13.06 -24.49
CA THR A 117 11.91 13.85 -25.20
C THR A 117 12.20 15.35 -25.01
N PRO A 118 12.08 16.17 -26.07
CA PRO A 118 12.31 17.60 -25.98
C PRO A 118 11.28 18.26 -25.05
N LEU A 119 11.73 19.27 -24.29
CA LEU A 119 10.87 20.01 -23.38
C LEU A 119 10.04 21.05 -24.13
N ASP A 120 8.72 20.91 -24.08
CA ASP A 120 7.78 21.91 -24.55
C ASP A 120 7.21 22.75 -23.40
N ILE A 121 6.65 23.91 -23.74
CA ILE A 121 6.15 24.89 -22.76
C ILE A 121 5.06 24.30 -21.88
N ILE A 122 4.20 23.41 -22.42
CA ILE A 122 3.11 22.80 -21.65
C ILE A 122 3.67 21.84 -20.59
N THR A 123 4.66 21.02 -20.94
CA THR A 123 5.33 20.12 -19.98
C THR A 123 6.06 20.92 -18.90
N VAL A 124 6.82 21.95 -19.28
CA VAL A 124 7.51 22.82 -18.31
C VAL A 124 6.51 23.51 -17.39
N GLY A 125 5.42 24.05 -17.94
CA GLY A 125 4.35 24.67 -17.17
C GLY A 125 3.71 23.69 -16.18
N GLY A 126 3.39 22.47 -16.63
CA GLY A 126 2.84 21.42 -15.78
C GLY A 126 3.79 21.00 -14.65
N MET A 127 5.08 20.85 -14.94
CA MET A 127 6.11 20.56 -13.94
C MET A 127 6.23 21.68 -12.90
N VAL A 128 6.19 22.94 -13.32
CA VAL A 128 6.23 24.10 -12.41
C VAL A 128 5.00 24.11 -11.51
N VAL A 129 3.80 23.91 -12.07
CA VAL A 129 2.56 23.86 -11.28
C VAL A 129 2.62 22.71 -10.27
N LEU A 130 2.98 21.49 -10.69
CA LEU A 130 3.11 20.33 -9.81
C LEU A 130 4.14 20.53 -8.70
N SER A 131 5.30 21.12 -9.02
CA SER A 131 6.36 21.40 -8.05
C SER A 131 5.90 22.45 -7.03
N LEU A 132 5.25 23.52 -7.52
CA LEU A 132 4.73 24.58 -6.68
C LEU A 132 3.62 24.06 -5.75
N THR A 133 2.64 23.32 -6.27
CA THR A 133 1.56 22.77 -5.45
C THR A 133 2.08 21.77 -4.43
N SER A 134 3.05 20.93 -4.77
CA SER A 134 3.71 20.03 -3.82
C SER A 134 4.37 20.80 -2.67
N LEU A 135 5.09 21.89 -2.97
CA LEU A 135 5.68 22.77 -1.96
C LEU A 135 4.62 23.44 -1.10
N LEU A 136 3.56 23.99 -1.72
CA LEU A 136 2.46 24.64 -1.01
C LEU A 136 1.72 23.67 -0.08
N THR A 137 1.52 22.42 -0.47
CA THR A 137 0.92 21.38 0.39
C THR A 137 1.74 21.17 1.65
N VAL A 138 3.07 21.12 1.54
CA VAL A 138 3.98 20.98 2.70
C VAL A 138 3.93 22.23 3.58
N LEU A 139 3.94 23.42 2.99
CA LEU A 139 3.88 24.69 3.73
C LEU A 139 2.54 24.85 4.47
N PHE A 140 1.44 24.43 3.86
CA PHE A 140 0.09 24.53 4.42
C PHE A 140 -0.42 23.28 5.12
N HIS A 141 0.41 22.26 5.35
CA HIS A 141 -0.02 20.97 5.93
C HIS A 141 -0.78 21.10 7.26
N ARG A 142 -0.53 22.16 8.03
CA ARG A 142 -1.23 22.43 9.30
C ARG A 142 -2.64 23.00 9.13
N ARG A 143 -2.99 23.50 7.95
CA ARG A 143 -4.33 23.96 7.58
C ARG A 143 -4.94 22.90 6.69
N ARG A 144 -5.54 21.88 7.30
CA ARG A 144 -5.90 20.62 6.61
C ARG A 144 -6.76 20.81 5.36
N LEU A 145 -7.78 21.68 5.44
CA LEU A 145 -8.60 22.02 4.27
C LEU A 145 -7.81 22.70 3.16
N VAL A 146 -6.91 23.62 3.50
CA VAL A 146 -6.06 24.30 2.50
C VAL A 146 -5.11 23.29 1.85
N ALA A 147 -4.48 22.44 2.64
CA ALA A 147 -3.63 21.37 2.13
C ALA A 147 -4.40 20.42 1.19
N LEU A 148 -5.63 20.06 1.55
CA LEU A 148 -6.51 19.24 0.72
C LEU A 148 -6.90 19.93 -0.59
N MET A 149 -7.22 21.23 -0.55
CA MET A 149 -7.49 22.02 -1.76
C MET A 149 -6.26 22.17 -2.66
N VAL A 150 -5.05 22.25 -2.10
CA VAL A 150 -3.82 22.29 -2.92
C VAL A 150 -3.52 20.89 -3.49
N LEU A 151 -3.79 19.83 -2.72
CA LEU A 151 -3.64 18.44 -3.16
C LEU A 151 -4.57 18.12 -4.35
N SER A 152 -5.78 18.67 -4.39
CA SER A 152 -6.69 18.46 -5.53
C SER A 152 -6.15 19.01 -6.84
N VAL A 153 -5.35 20.08 -6.80
CA VAL A 153 -4.65 20.60 -7.97
C VAL A 153 -3.60 19.59 -8.46
N VAL A 154 -2.94 18.86 -7.55
CA VAL A 154 -2.03 17.76 -7.92
C VAL A 154 -2.80 16.67 -8.64
N GLY A 155 -3.95 16.22 -8.11
CA GLY A 155 -4.80 15.21 -8.74
C GLY A 155 -5.28 15.61 -10.14
N LEU A 156 -5.71 16.87 -10.31
CA LEU A 156 -6.08 17.43 -11.62
C LEU A 156 -4.90 17.43 -12.59
N MET A 157 -3.71 17.85 -12.14
CA MET A 157 -2.51 17.85 -12.98
C MET A 157 -2.10 16.43 -13.39
N VAL A 158 -2.26 15.44 -12.51
CA VAL A 158 -2.04 14.01 -12.86
C VAL A 158 -3.02 13.54 -13.92
N ALA A 159 -4.30 13.90 -13.83
CA ALA A 159 -5.28 13.58 -14.87
C ALA A 159 -4.92 14.22 -16.23
N LEU A 160 -4.43 15.46 -16.22
CA LEU A 160 -3.95 16.13 -17.44
C LEU A 160 -2.69 15.45 -18.01
N VAL A 161 -1.81 14.94 -17.15
CA VAL A 161 -0.65 14.14 -17.57
C VAL A 161 -1.10 12.85 -18.25
N PHE A 162 -2.09 12.12 -17.69
CA PHE A 162 -2.65 10.94 -18.35
C PHE A 162 -3.28 11.26 -19.71
N ALA A 163 -4.07 12.33 -19.79
CA ALA A 163 -4.65 12.78 -21.06
C ALA A 163 -3.58 13.12 -22.10
N ARG A 164 -2.49 13.77 -21.68
CA ARG A 164 -1.36 14.13 -22.55
C ARG A 164 -0.62 12.89 -23.09
N PHE A 165 -0.51 11.84 -22.29
CA PHE A 165 0.08 10.56 -22.70
C PHE A 165 -0.95 9.59 -23.32
N SER A 166 -2.08 10.11 -23.82
CA SER A 166 -3.12 9.34 -24.51
C SER A 166 -3.71 8.20 -23.67
N ALA A 167 -3.83 8.42 -22.35
CA ALA A 167 -4.47 7.50 -21.41
C ALA A 167 -5.82 8.08 -20.90
N PRO A 168 -6.86 8.17 -21.76
CA PRO A 168 -8.12 8.82 -21.41
C PRO A 168 -8.89 8.07 -20.30
N ASP A 169 -8.85 6.74 -20.27
CA ASP A 169 -9.49 5.95 -19.21
C ASP A 169 -8.90 6.29 -17.83
N LEU A 170 -7.56 6.35 -17.75
CA LEU A 170 -6.86 6.74 -16.52
C LEU A 170 -7.14 8.19 -16.13
N ALA A 171 -7.29 9.10 -17.10
CA ALA A 171 -7.65 10.49 -16.80
C ALA A 171 -9.06 10.59 -16.20
N LEU A 172 -10.03 9.86 -16.75
CA LEU A 172 -11.42 9.84 -16.27
C LEU A 172 -11.55 9.16 -14.91
N THR A 173 -10.86 8.03 -14.69
CA THR A 173 -10.81 7.39 -13.37
C THR A 173 -10.18 8.34 -12.35
N GLN A 174 -9.02 8.94 -12.67
CA GLN A 174 -8.33 9.84 -11.75
C GLN A 174 -9.21 11.01 -11.32
N LEU A 175 -9.90 11.67 -12.25
CA LEU A 175 -10.82 12.77 -11.92
C LEU A 175 -11.96 12.30 -11.00
N SER A 176 -12.53 11.13 -11.27
CA SER A 176 -13.64 10.60 -10.49
C SER A 176 -13.22 10.16 -9.09
N VAL A 177 -12.09 9.45 -8.98
CA VAL A 177 -11.49 9.03 -7.71
C VAL A 177 -11.08 10.24 -6.88
N GLU A 178 -10.53 11.29 -7.51
CA GLU A 178 -10.14 12.53 -6.84
C GLU A 178 -11.35 13.18 -6.17
N VAL A 179 -12.46 13.32 -6.89
CA VAL A 179 -13.71 13.89 -6.35
C VAL A 179 -14.24 13.06 -5.17
N VAL A 180 -14.30 11.73 -5.31
CA VAL A 180 -14.74 10.83 -4.23
C VAL A 180 -13.83 10.97 -3.01
N THR A 181 -12.51 10.88 -3.21
CA THR A 181 -11.52 10.91 -2.13
C THR A 181 -11.52 12.24 -1.40
N ILE A 182 -11.60 13.35 -2.12
CA ILE A 182 -11.73 14.70 -1.54
C ILE A 182 -12.96 14.79 -0.65
N ILE A 183 -14.11 14.30 -1.12
CA ILE A 183 -15.35 14.35 -0.34
C ILE A 183 -15.21 13.51 0.94
N LEU A 184 -14.73 12.28 0.81
CA LEU A 184 -14.54 11.39 1.97
C LEU A 184 -13.54 11.97 2.97
N LEU A 185 -12.45 12.57 2.49
CA LEU A 185 -11.46 13.24 3.33
C LEU A 185 -12.02 14.50 3.99
N ILE A 186 -12.81 15.33 3.30
CA ILE A 186 -13.48 16.50 3.90
C ILE A 186 -14.42 16.04 5.02
N LEU A 187 -15.19 14.97 4.79
CA LEU A 187 -16.10 14.42 5.79
C LEU A 187 -15.33 13.86 7.00
N ALA A 188 -14.19 13.19 6.79
CA ALA A 188 -13.33 12.74 7.89
C ALA A 188 -12.67 13.91 8.63
N LEU A 189 -12.23 14.94 7.90
CA LEU A 189 -11.61 16.16 8.45
C LEU A 189 -12.58 16.98 9.29
N PHE A 190 -13.88 16.93 8.98
CA PHE A 190 -14.92 17.56 9.77
C PHE A 190 -14.85 17.17 11.26
N PHE A 191 -14.50 15.91 11.55
CA PHE A 191 -14.40 15.40 12.93
C PHE A 191 -13.05 15.63 13.60
N MET A 192 -12.07 16.15 12.86
CA MET A 192 -10.71 16.32 13.36
C MET A 192 -10.40 17.78 13.71
N PRO A 193 -9.44 18.03 14.63
CA PRO A 193 -8.94 19.38 14.87
C PRO A 193 -8.41 20.01 13.59
N ASP A 194 -8.70 21.30 13.42
CA ASP A 194 -8.39 22.05 12.21
C ASP A 194 -6.90 22.36 12.04
N ARG A 195 -6.20 22.51 13.17
CA ARG A 195 -4.78 22.81 13.24
C ARG A 195 -4.06 21.74 14.03
N THR A 196 -2.96 21.26 13.46
CA THR A 196 -2.03 20.38 14.17
C THR A 196 -1.02 21.24 14.94
N PRO A 197 -0.77 20.97 16.24
CA PRO A 197 0.20 21.71 17.04
C PRO A 197 1.63 21.55 16.50
N ALA A 198 2.48 22.51 16.86
CA ALA A 198 3.88 22.57 16.44
C ALA A 198 4.79 21.70 17.33
N GLU A 199 4.69 20.38 17.23
CA GLU A 199 5.42 19.48 18.14
C GLU A 199 6.85 19.12 17.69
N SER A 200 7.20 19.38 16.43
CA SER A 200 8.50 19.00 15.86
C SER A 200 9.58 20.05 16.11
N SER A 201 10.75 19.61 16.58
CA SER A 201 11.94 20.45 16.68
C SER A 201 12.53 20.77 15.31
N SER A 202 13.26 21.89 15.19
CA SER A 202 13.91 22.31 13.95
C SER A 202 14.89 21.26 13.39
N LEU A 203 15.65 20.58 14.27
CA LEU A 203 16.54 19.50 13.89
C LEU A 203 15.80 18.30 13.29
N ARG A 204 14.62 17.96 13.84
CA ARG A 204 13.78 16.88 13.31
C ARG A 204 13.26 17.24 11.93
N SER A 205 12.77 18.46 11.76
CA SER A 205 12.32 18.96 10.46
C SER A 205 13.43 19.00 9.42
N PHE A 206 14.65 19.39 9.82
CA PHE A 206 15.81 19.39 8.91
C PHE A 206 16.21 17.96 8.49
N ARG A 207 16.23 17.00 9.43
CA ARG A 207 16.41 15.58 9.11
C ARG A 207 15.36 15.10 8.12
N ASP A 208 14.10 15.40 8.38
CA ASP A 208 12.99 14.95 7.52
C ASP A 208 13.05 15.59 6.13
N LEU A 209 13.53 16.83 6.02
CA LEU A 209 13.82 17.49 4.75
C LEU A 209 14.93 16.79 3.97
N ILE A 210 16.05 16.43 4.64
CA ILE A 210 17.15 15.69 4.00
C ILE A 210 16.65 14.32 3.52
N LEU A 211 15.89 13.61 4.36
CA LEU A 211 15.37 12.29 4.01
C LEU A 211 14.37 12.35 2.85
N ALA A 212 13.42 13.29 2.88
CA ALA A 212 12.44 13.47 1.81
C ALA A 212 13.12 13.92 0.51
N GLY A 213 14.05 14.87 0.58
CA GLY A 213 14.83 15.32 -0.57
C GLY A 213 15.69 14.20 -1.17
N GLY A 214 16.45 13.49 -0.33
CA GLY A 214 17.29 12.37 -0.75
C GLY A 214 16.49 11.23 -1.38
N PHE A 215 15.37 10.85 -0.77
CA PHE A 215 14.49 9.81 -1.31
C PHE A 215 13.80 10.26 -2.60
N GLY A 216 13.30 11.49 -2.67
CA GLY A 216 12.70 12.06 -3.88
C GLY A 216 13.69 12.13 -5.04
N THR A 217 14.93 12.57 -4.78
CA THR A 217 16.00 12.55 -5.78
C THR A 217 16.35 11.13 -6.21
N MET A 218 16.42 10.18 -5.27
CA MET A 218 16.67 8.78 -5.59
C MET A 218 15.59 8.22 -6.54
N ILE A 219 14.30 8.45 -6.25
CA ILE A 219 13.21 8.01 -7.13
C ILE A 219 13.31 8.69 -8.50
N ALA A 220 13.59 10.00 -8.55
CA ALA A 220 13.77 10.71 -9.82
C ALA A 220 14.94 10.13 -10.65
N LEU A 221 16.08 9.83 -10.03
CA LEU A 221 17.23 9.21 -10.69
C LEU A 221 16.93 7.78 -11.14
N LEU A 222 16.19 7.00 -10.34
CA LEU A 222 15.78 5.65 -10.71
C LEU A 222 14.82 5.67 -11.91
N THR A 223 13.81 6.55 -11.88
CA THR A 223 12.89 6.74 -13.02
C THR A 223 13.64 7.20 -14.27
N TYR A 224 14.59 8.14 -14.12
CA TYR A 224 15.46 8.57 -15.22
C TYR A 224 16.29 7.40 -15.79
N ALA A 225 16.87 6.57 -14.93
CA ALA A 225 17.65 5.40 -15.34
C ALA A 225 16.79 4.37 -16.08
N VAL A 226 15.57 4.11 -15.61
CA VAL A 226 14.65 3.16 -16.27
C VAL A 226 14.18 3.70 -17.63
N LEU A 227 13.74 4.96 -17.69
CA LEU A 227 13.17 5.54 -18.92
C LEU A 227 14.19 5.79 -20.03
N THR A 228 15.48 5.92 -19.69
CA THR A 228 16.55 6.09 -20.69
C THR A 228 17.11 4.78 -21.22
N ARG A 229 16.53 3.63 -20.85
CA ARG A 229 16.95 2.29 -21.29
C ARG A 229 15.89 1.62 -22.16
N PRO A 230 16.31 0.83 -23.16
CA PRO A 230 15.38 0.02 -23.94
C PRO A 230 14.78 -1.07 -23.06
N TYR A 231 13.52 -1.42 -23.34
CA TYR A 231 12.82 -2.53 -22.71
C TYR A 231 11.98 -3.27 -23.76
N ASP A 232 11.85 -4.57 -23.60
CA ASP A 232 10.97 -5.38 -24.44
C ASP A 232 9.53 -5.23 -23.93
N SER A 233 8.64 -4.74 -24.80
CA SER A 233 7.24 -4.47 -24.48
C SER A 233 6.32 -5.56 -25.01
N ILE A 234 5.31 -5.91 -24.22
CA ILE A 234 4.20 -6.79 -24.63
C ILE A 234 3.01 -6.01 -25.22
N ALA A 235 3.15 -4.70 -25.44
CA ALA A 235 2.06 -3.85 -25.94
C ALA A 235 1.57 -4.25 -27.34
N SER A 236 2.46 -4.70 -28.23
CA SER A 236 2.09 -5.13 -29.59
C SER A 236 1.08 -6.28 -29.57
N PHE A 237 1.29 -7.26 -28.69
CA PHE A 237 0.37 -8.38 -28.50
C PHE A 237 -1.05 -7.89 -28.20
N PHE A 238 -1.20 -6.95 -27.25
CA PHE A 238 -2.54 -6.44 -26.90
C PHE A 238 -3.15 -5.61 -28.01
N LEU A 239 -2.36 -4.78 -28.72
CA LEU A 239 -2.87 -4.00 -29.85
C LEU A 239 -3.39 -4.89 -30.98
N GLU A 240 -2.71 -6.02 -31.25
CA GLU A 240 -3.08 -6.95 -32.32
C GLU A 240 -4.24 -7.88 -31.93
N ASN A 241 -4.38 -8.22 -30.64
CA ASN A 241 -5.33 -9.25 -30.20
C ASN A 241 -6.56 -8.70 -29.44
N SER A 242 -6.70 -7.39 -29.20
CA SER A 242 -7.84 -6.87 -28.44
C SER A 242 -9.19 -7.13 -29.09
N VAL A 243 -9.29 -6.92 -30.41
CA VAL A 243 -10.55 -7.13 -31.14
C VAL A 243 -10.78 -8.63 -31.40
N SER A 244 -9.76 -9.34 -31.89
CA SER A 244 -9.90 -10.77 -32.24
C SER A 244 -10.03 -11.69 -31.03
N GLY A 245 -9.37 -11.35 -29.92
CA GLY A 245 -9.38 -12.13 -28.68
C GLY A 245 -10.48 -11.71 -27.72
N GLY A 246 -10.70 -10.40 -27.53
CA GLY A 246 -11.59 -9.87 -26.51
C GLY A 246 -12.80 -9.08 -27.00
N GLY A 247 -13.02 -8.97 -28.32
CA GLY A 247 -14.16 -8.28 -28.95
C GLY A 247 -14.04 -6.75 -29.02
N GLY A 248 -13.31 -6.13 -28.10
CA GLY A 248 -13.32 -4.67 -27.95
C GLY A 248 -12.21 -3.93 -28.69
N THR A 249 -12.54 -2.72 -29.18
CA THR A 249 -11.54 -1.77 -29.71
C THR A 249 -10.87 -0.93 -28.62
N ASN A 250 -11.45 -0.85 -27.41
CA ASN A 250 -10.79 -0.22 -26.26
C ASN A 250 -9.80 -1.21 -25.60
N VAL A 251 -8.55 -1.14 -26.04
CA VAL A 251 -7.45 -2.00 -25.57
C VAL A 251 -7.29 -1.97 -24.05
N VAL A 252 -7.46 -0.81 -23.40
CA VAL A 252 -7.32 -0.71 -21.94
C VAL A 252 -8.43 -1.47 -21.24
N ASN A 253 -9.69 -1.25 -21.63
CA ASN A 253 -10.81 -1.96 -21.01
C ASN A 253 -10.72 -3.46 -21.27
N VAL A 254 -10.41 -3.88 -22.50
CA VAL A 254 -10.23 -5.30 -22.85
C VAL A 254 -9.13 -5.96 -22.02
N ILE A 255 -7.99 -5.27 -21.79
CA ILE A 255 -6.96 -5.78 -20.87
C ILE A 255 -7.54 -5.96 -19.46
N LEU A 256 -8.27 -4.97 -18.94
CA LEU A 256 -8.76 -5.00 -17.57
C LEU A 256 -9.85 -6.04 -17.34
N VAL A 257 -10.74 -6.28 -18.29
CA VAL A 257 -11.91 -7.15 -18.09
C VAL A 257 -11.75 -8.54 -18.67
N ASP A 258 -10.83 -8.73 -19.62
CA ASP A 258 -10.62 -9.99 -20.31
C ASP A 258 -9.19 -10.53 -20.06
N PHE A 259 -8.17 -10.02 -20.77
CA PHE A 259 -6.80 -10.57 -20.68
C PHE A 259 -6.23 -10.62 -19.25
N ARG A 260 -6.55 -9.61 -18.45
CA ARG A 260 -6.15 -9.46 -17.05
C ARG A 260 -7.36 -9.22 -16.13
N GLY A 261 -8.49 -9.84 -16.47
CA GLY A 261 -9.72 -9.81 -15.65
C GLY A 261 -9.51 -10.20 -14.19
N PHE A 262 -8.54 -11.08 -13.92
CA PHE A 262 -8.22 -11.53 -12.57
C PHE A 262 -7.69 -10.40 -11.66
N ASP A 263 -6.92 -9.46 -12.22
CA ASP A 263 -6.40 -8.32 -11.46
C ASP A 263 -7.56 -7.39 -11.08
N THR A 264 -8.47 -7.11 -12.01
CA THR A 264 -9.67 -6.30 -11.75
C THR A 264 -10.60 -6.96 -10.74
N LEU A 265 -10.75 -8.29 -10.77
CA LEU A 265 -11.49 -9.03 -9.74
C LEU A 265 -10.85 -8.86 -8.36
N GLY A 266 -9.52 -8.90 -8.28
CA GLY A 266 -8.76 -8.63 -7.08
C GLY A 266 -8.95 -7.19 -6.58
N GLU A 267 -8.89 -6.20 -7.47
CA GLU A 267 -9.08 -4.79 -7.14
C GLU A 267 -10.47 -4.52 -6.53
N ILE A 268 -11.55 -5.02 -7.16
CA ILE A 268 -12.91 -4.81 -6.62
C ILE A 268 -13.13 -5.58 -5.31
N ALA A 269 -12.48 -6.74 -5.14
CA ALA A 269 -12.51 -7.47 -3.88
C ALA A 269 -11.80 -6.69 -2.77
N VAL A 270 -10.62 -6.11 -3.04
CA VAL A 270 -9.91 -5.24 -2.09
C VAL A 270 -10.74 -4.01 -1.74
N LEU A 271 -11.42 -3.39 -2.72
CA LEU A 271 -12.30 -2.26 -2.48
C LEU A 271 -13.48 -2.63 -1.56
N ALA A 272 -14.13 -3.77 -1.81
CA ALA A 272 -15.21 -4.28 -0.97
C ALA A 272 -14.73 -4.62 0.44
N ILE A 273 -13.57 -5.27 0.57
CA ILE A 273 -12.94 -5.58 1.87
C ILE A 273 -12.61 -4.29 2.62
N ALA A 274 -12.07 -3.28 1.94
CA ALA A 274 -11.78 -1.98 2.55
C ALA A 274 -13.06 -1.30 3.07
N ALA A 275 -14.15 -1.33 2.30
CA ALA A 275 -15.42 -0.77 2.71
C ALA A 275 -16.02 -1.49 3.94
N VAL A 276 -15.98 -2.83 3.95
CA VAL A 276 -16.40 -3.64 5.11
C VAL A 276 -15.49 -3.42 6.32
N GLY A 277 -14.18 -3.26 6.09
CA GLY A 277 -13.21 -2.92 7.13
C GLY A 277 -13.49 -1.55 7.77
N ILE A 278 -13.78 -0.54 6.95
CA ILE A 278 -14.18 0.79 7.42
C ILE A 278 -15.49 0.71 8.23
N TYR A 279 -16.50 0.00 7.73
CA TYR A 279 -17.71 -0.28 8.51
C TYR A 279 -17.36 -0.91 9.87
N GLY A 280 -16.52 -1.94 9.89
CA GLY A 280 -16.11 -2.62 11.13
C GLY A 280 -15.36 -1.72 12.12
N LEU A 281 -14.52 -0.81 11.61
CA LEU A 281 -13.77 0.14 12.42
C LEU A 281 -14.62 1.29 12.98
N LEU A 282 -15.63 1.73 12.21
CA LEU A 282 -16.51 2.84 12.60
C LEU A 282 -17.74 2.40 13.39
N LYS A 283 -18.04 1.10 13.40
CA LYS A 283 -19.20 0.56 14.10
C LYS A 283 -19.17 0.90 15.60
N GLY A 284 -20.15 1.66 16.05
CA GLY A 284 -20.29 2.10 17.44
C GLY A 284 -19.42 3.30 17.83
N LEU A 285 -18.64 3.86 16.89
CA LEU A 285 -17.91 5.09 17.09
C LEU A 285 -18.86 6.28 16.98
N HIS A 286 -18.97 7.05 18.06
CA HIS A 286 -19.74 8.28 18.10
C HIS A 286 -18.80 9.45 18.35
N LEU A 287 -18.72 10.37 17.40
CA LEU A 287 -17.92 11.59 17.54
C LEU A 287 -18.86 12.80 17.70
N PRO A 288 -18.55 13.71 18.63
CA PRO A 288 -19.38 14.88 18.85
C PRO A 288 -19.37 15.78 17.60
N HIS A 289 -20.56 16.25 17.22
CA HIS A 289 -20.68 17.21 16.12
C HIS A 289 -20.02 18.55 16.51
N PRO A 290 -19.01 19.04 15.78
CA PRO A 290 -18.44 20.36 16.02
C PRO A 290 -19.51 21.43 15.90
N LEU A 291 -19.67 22.28 16.92
CA LEU A 291 -20.67 23.37 16.91
C LEU A 291 -20.20 24.59 16.12
N ARG A 292 -18.88 24.73 15.94
CA ARG A 292 -18.25 25.89 15.31
C ARG A 292 -17.37 25.49 14.14
N ASP A 293 -17.29 26.37 13.17
CA ASP A 293 -16.36 26.28 12.06
C ASP A 293 -14.94 26.72 12.47
N TYR A 294 -14.03 26.65 11.49
CA TYR A 294 -12.63 27.04 11.61
C TYR A 294 -12.37 28.49 12.06
N GLY A 295 -13.34 29.38 11.86
CA GLY A 295 -13.29 30.78 12.27
C GLY A 295 -13.95 31.03 13.63
N GLY A 296 -14.44 29.99 14.30
CA GLY A 296 -15.19 30.10 15.54
C GLY A 296 -16.65 30.53 15.35
N ARG A 297 -17.15 30.59 14.12
CA ARG A 297 -18.56 30.88 13.82
C ARG A 297 -19.39 29.63 14.03
N LEU A 298 -20.64 29.77 14.43
CA LEU A 298 -21.56 28.62 14.49
C LEU A 298 -21.83 28.09 13.09
N TRP A 299 -21.93 26.77 12.95
CA TRP A 299 -22.39 26.17 11.70
C TRP A 299 -23.82 26.61 11.39
N SER A 300 -24.13 26.73 10.10
CA SER A 300 -25.50 26.98 9.65
C SER A 300 -26.40 25.84 10.13
N THR A 301 -27.58 26.17 10.62
CA THR A 301 -28.62 25.19 10.97
C THR A 301 -29.42 24.74 9.74
N ASP A 302 -29.21 25.36 8.57
CA ASP A 302 -29.87 24.97 7.33
C ASP A 302 -29.31 23.64 6.82
N SER A 303 -30.05 22.57 7.06
CA SER A 303 -29.68 21.20 6.65
C SER A 303 -29.89 20.94 5.15
N HIS A 304 -30.61 21.82 4.44
CA HIS A 304 -30.95 21.62 3.03
C HIS A 304 -30.81 22.92 2.21
N PRO A 305 -29.58 23.39 1.95
CA PRO A 305 -29.37 24.63 1.22
C PRO A 305 -30.06 24.59 -0.15
N MET A 306 -31.00 25.49 -0.39
CA MET A 306 -31.91 25.46 -1.56
C MET A 306 -31.17 25.37 -2.90
N VAL A 307 -30.06 26.09 -3.05
CA VAL A 307 -29.25 26.09 -4.28
C VAL A 307 -28.61 24.71 -4.51
N LEU A 308 -27.99 24.14 -3.48
CA LEU A 308 -27.35 22.82 -3.56
C LEU A 308 -28.40 21.72 -3.79
N GLY A 309 -29.52 21.79 -3.07
CA GLY A 309 -30.66 20.87 -3.21
C GLY A 309 -31.30 20.89 -4.59
N ALA A 310 -31.46 22.06 -5.20
CA ALA A 310 -32.02 22.18 -6.54
C ALA A 310 -31.04 21.65 -7.60
N LEU A 311 -29.76 22.05 -7.52
CA LEU A 311 -28.74 21.62 -8.47
C LEU A 311 -28.45 20.11 -8.37
N SER A 312 -28.32 19.56 -7.16
CA SER A 312 -28.04 18.14 -6.99
C SER A 312 -29.15 17.28 -7.57
N ARG A 313 -30.43 17.66 -7.37
CA ARG A 313 -31.58 16.93 -7.93
C ARG A 313 -31.60 16.95 -9.45
N ALA A 314 -31.22 18.07 -10.07
CA ALA A 314 -31.14 18.17 -11.53
C ALA A 314 -29.94 17.39 -12.10
N LEU A 315 -28.81 17.37 -11.39
CA LEU A 315 -27.59 16.68 -11.83
C LEU A 315 -27.70 15.16 -11.71
N LEU A 316 -28.49 14.62 -10.78
CA LEU A 316 -28.62 13.17 -10.58
C LEU A 316 -29.02 12.40 -11.86
N PRO A 317 -30.15 12.69 -12.53
CA PRO A 317 -30.54 11.95 -13.74
C PRO A 317 -29.53 12.13 -14.87
N MET A 318 -28.93 13.31 -14.99
CA MET A 318 -27.88 13.57 -16.00
C MET A 318 -26.64 12.71 -15.74
N ALA A 319 -26.17 12.66 -14.49
CA ALA A 319 -25.01 11.87 -14.12
C ALA A 319 -25.26 10.36 -14.26
N LEU A 320 -26.47 9.87 -13.93
CA LEU A 320 -26.86 8.48 -14.16
C LEU A 320 -26.92 8.15 -15.65
N LEU A 321 -27.44 9.06 -16.49
CA LEU A 321 -27.42 8.89 -17.94
C LEU A 321 -26.00 8.82 -18.49
N ILE A 322 -25.11 9.73 -18.05
CA ILE A 322 -23.69 9.74 -18.42
C ILE A 322 -23.00 8.44 -17.95
N SER A 323 -23.30 7.99 -16.75
CA SER A 323 -22.77 6.76 -16.18
C SER A 323 -23.17 5.53 -17.01
N VAL A 324 -24.45 5.38 -17.34
CA VAL A 324 -24.94 4.31 -18.22
C VAL A 324 -24.31 4.40 -19.61
N PHE A 325 -24.17 5.60 -20.16
CA PHE A 325 -23.50 5.80 -21.45
C PHE A 325 -22.02 5.39 -21.41
N ILE A 326 -21.29 5.77 -20.38
CA ILE A 326 -19.86 5.42 -20.18
C ILE A 326 -19.70 3.92 -19.92
N PHE A 327 -20.64 3.30 -19.22
CA PHE A 327 -20.70 1.86 -19.01
C PHE A 327 -20.85 1.11 -20.34
N LEU A 328 -21.89 1.45 -21.12
CA LEU A 328 -22.22 0.73 -22.35
C LEU A 328 -21.17 0.91 -23.46
N ARG A 329 -20.49 2.05 -23.52
CA ARG A 329 -19.45 2.29 -24.53
C ARG A 329 -18.07 1.75 -24.17
N GLY A 330 -17.86 1.31 -22.93
CA GLY A 330 -16.54 1.03 -22.35
C GLY A 330 -15.72 -0.01 -23.13
N HIS A 331 -16.40 -0.94 -23.82
CA HIS A 331 -15.75 -1.97 -24.62
C HIS A 331 -15.04 -1.41 -25.87
N ASN A 332 -15.51 -0.28 -26.40
CA ASN A 332 -15.05 0.26 -27.67
C ASN A 332 -14.46 1.68 -27.57
N LEU A 333 -14.80 2.42 -26.52
CA LEU A 333 -14.36 3.78 -26.31
C LEU A 333 -14.01 3.99 -24.84
N PRO A 334 -13.31 5.08 -24.48
CA PRO A 334 -12.94 5.33 -23.10
C PRO A 334 -14.16 5.28 -22.15
N GLY A 335 -14.06 4.48 -21.10
CA GLY A 335 -15.14 4.11 -20.21
C GLY A 335 -14.94 2.74 -19.56
N GLY A 336 -16.04 2.12 -19.12
CA GLY A 336 -16.04 0.81 -18.46
C GLY A 336 -16.77 0.81 -17.11
N GLY A 337 -16.86 -0.37 -16.49
CA GLY A 337 -17.61 -0.59 -15.25
C GLY A 337 -17.15 0.27 -14.08
N PHE A 338 -15.82 0.43 -13.93
CA PHE A 338 -15.23 1.15 -12.80
C PHE A 338 -15.53 2.66 -12.84
N ILE A 339 -15.26 3.33 -13.98
CA ILE A 339 -15.49 4.77 -14.14
C ILE A 339 -16.98 5.08 -14.00
N ALA A 340 -17.84 4.31 -14.67
CA ALA A 340 -19.29 4.48 -14.56
C ALA A 340 -19.75 4.33 -13.09
N GLY A 341 -19.21 3.34 -12.37
CA GLY A 341 -19.50 3.13 -10.96
C GLY A 341 -19.11 4.34 -10.10
N LEU A 342 -17.95 4.94 -10.34
CA LEU A 342 -17.53 6.15 -9.63
C LEU A 342 -18.40 7.37 -9.97
N ILE A 343 -18.80 7.55 -11.22
CA ILE A 343 -19.69 8.66 -11.61
C ILE A 343 -21.04 8.53 -10.89
N THR A 344 -21.59 7.32 -10.85
CA THR A 344 -22.80 7.03 -10.07
C THR A 344 -22.57 7.29 -8.59
N ALA A 345 -21.46 6.83 -8.02
CA ALA A 345 -21.12 7.08 -6.62
C ALA A 345 -21.03 8.59 -6.32
N VAL A 346 -20.34 9.38 -7.14
CA VAL A 346 -20.25 10.84 -7.00
C VAL A 346 -21.64 11.49 -7.05
N ALA A 347 -22.49 11.10 -8.00
CA ALA A 347 -23.84 11.64 -8.12
C ALA A 347 -24.71 11.37 -6.88
N LEU A 348 -24.56 10.18 -6.31
CA LEU A 348 -25.26 9.76 -5.09
C LEU A 348 -24.67 10.42 -3.85
N ILE A 349 -23.35 10.48 -3.72
CA ILE A 349 -22.64 11.24 -2.67
C ILE A 349 -23.11 12.70 -2.66
N LEU A 350 -23.29 13.31 -3.83
CA LEU A 350 -23.81 14.69 -3.91
C LEU A 350 -25.24 14.80 -3.35
N GLN A 351 -26.09 13.78 -3.52
CA GLN A 351 -27.41 13.76 -2.86
C GLN A 351 -27.28 13.65 -1.34
N TYR A 352 -26.35 12.83 -0.86
CA TYR A 352 -26.04 12.64 0.55
C TYR A 352 -25.58 13.94 1.22
N ILE A 353 -24.68 14.68 0.58
CA ILE A 353 -24.21 15.99 1.09
C ILE A 353 -25.35 17.01 1.09
N SER A 354 -26.18 16.99 0.04
CA SER A 354 -27.21 18.00 -0.21
C SER A 354 -28.45 17.85 0.68
N HIS A 355 -28.85 16.61 0.99
CA HIS A 355 -30.08 16.32 1.73
C HIS A 355 -29.86 15.57 3.06
N GLY A 356 -28.62 15.22 3.38
CA GLY A 356 -28.28 14.45 4.57
C GLY A 356 -28.46 12.93 4.41
N VAL A 357 -27.78 12.19 5.29
CA VAL A 357 -27.71 10.72 5.28
C VAL A 357 -29.08 10.07 5.47
N THR A 358 -29.88 10.58 6.41
CA THR A 358 -31.20 10.01 6.75
C THR A 358 -32.17 10.11 5.56
N TRP A 359 -32.22 11.27 4.91
CA TRP A 359 -33.06 11.50 3.74
C TRP A 359 -32.67 10.61 2.56
N ALA A 360 -31.37 10.45 2.33
CA ALA A 360 -30.83 9.67 1.22
C ALA A 360 -31.10 8.18 1.42
N GLN A 361 -30.85 7.64 2.62
CA GLN A 361 -31.11 6.22 2.94
C GLN A 361 -32.59 5.87 2.87
N GLN A 362 -33.50 6.73 3.36
CA GLN A 362 -34.94 6.48 3.25
C GLN A 362 -35.43 6.34 1.79
N ARG A 363 -34.71 6.93 0.83
CA ARG A 363 -35.03 6.86 -0.60
C ARG A 363 -34.22 5.82 -1.37
N GLN A 364 -33.26 5.17 -0.70
CA GLN A 364 -32.43 4.12 -1.26
C GLN A 364 -32.58 2.85 -0.41
N PRO A 365 -33.58 2.01 -0.70
CA PRO A 365 -33.90 0.85 0.14
C PRO A 365 -32.92 -0.32 -0.02
N PHE A 366 -31.75 -0.11 -0.64
CA PHE A 366 -30.78 -1.16 -0.92
C PHE A 366 -29.67 -1.17 0.12
N SER A 367 -29.33 -2.36 0.60
CA SER A 367 -28.17 -2.59 1.47
C SER A 367 -26.88 -2.37 0.69
N TYR A 368 -26.07 -1.37 1.06
CA TYR A 368 -24.79 -1.10 0.39
C TYR A 368 -23.80 -2.26 0.53
N HIS A 369 -23.85 -2.97 1.65
CA HIS A 369 -23.18 -4.25 1.86
C HIS A 369 -23.59 -5.27 0.79
N GLY A 370 -24.91 -5.43 0.61
CA GLY A 370 -25.48 -6.32 -0.38
C GLY A 370 -25.09 -5.94 -1.80
N VAL A 371 -25.11 -4.66 -2.17
CA VAL A 371 -24.72 -4.19 -3.50
C VAL A 371 -23.23 -4.43 -3.77
N ALA A 372 -22.36 -4.12 -2.81
CA ALA A 372 -20.92 -4.36 -2.94
C ALA A 372 -20.61 -5.86 -3.09
N GLY A 373 -21.19 -6.68 -2.22
CA GLY A 373 -21.04 -8.13 -2.24
C GLY A 373 -21.63 -8.77 -3.50
N LEU A 374 -22.79 -8.30 -3.95
CA LEU A 374 -23.43 -8.74 -5.20
C LEU A 374 -22.56 -8.41 -6.41
N GLY A 375 -21.91 -7.25 -6.43
CA GLY A 375 -20.98 -6.87 -7.49
C GLY A 375 -19.80 -7.85 -7.62
N VAL A 376 -19.11 -8.10 -6.50
CA VAL A 376 -18.00 -9.08 -6.46
C VAL A 376 -18.50 -10.49 -6.80
N PHE A 377 -19.68 -10.86 -6.32
CA PHE A 377 -20.30 -12.15 -6.60
C PHE A 377 -20.63 -12.32 -8.08
N ILE A 378 -21.23 -11.32 -8.73
CA ILE A 378 -21.51 -11.33 -10.17
C ILE A 378 -20.22 -11.48 -10.96
N ALA A 379 -19.19 -10.67 -10.67
CA ALA A 379 -17.90 -10.75 -11.36
C ALA A 379 -17.26 -12.15 -11.23
N CYS A 380 -17.30 -12.72 -10.02
CA CYS A 380 -16.82 -14.08 -9.77
C CYS A 380 -17.64 -15.13 -10.53
N LEU A 381 -18.98 -15.02 -10.51
CA LEU A 381 -19.87 -15.92 -11.25
C LEU A 381 -19.65 -15.83 -12.77
N THR A 382 -19.40 -14.64 -13.31
CA THR A 382 -19.07 -14.49 -14.74
C THR A 382 -17.81 -15.27 -15.09
N GLY A 383 -16.76 -15.21 -14.26
CA GLY A 383 -15.55 -16.00 -14.46
C GLY A 383 -15.74 -17.51 -14.28
N LEU A 384 -16.56 -17.92 -13.29
CA LEU A 384 -16.92 -19.32 -13.08
C LEU A 384 -17.78 -19.88 -14.22
N GLY A 385 -18.56 -19.01 -14.89
CA GLY A 385 -19.34 -19.35 -16.07
C GLY A 385 -18.48 -19.97 -17.18
N SER A 386 -17.27 -19.46 -17.40
CA SER A 386 -16.33 -19.98 -18.40
C SER A 386 -15.98 -21.46 -18.19
N TRP A 387 -15.89 -21.92 -16.93
CA TRP A 387 -15.60 -23.32 -16.61
C TRP A 387 -16.72 -24.27 -17.05
N LEU A 388 -17.98 -23.83 -17.01
CA LEU A 388 -19.11 -24.65 -17.47
C LEU A 388 -19.03 -24.97 -18.97
N PHE A 389 -18.30 -24.15 -19.73
CA PHE A 389 -18.08 -24.32 -21.17
C PHE A 389 -16.70 -24.90 -21.50
N GLY A 390 -15.93 -25.36 -20.49
CA GLY A 390 -14.62 -25.97 -20.67
C GLY A 390 -13.47 -24.99 -20.92
N TYR A 391 -13.69 -23.68 -20.75
CA TYR A 391 -12.66 -22.65 -20.88
C TYR A 391 -12.03 -22.32 -19.52
N PRO A 392 -10.79 -21.78 -19.49
CA PRO A 392 -10.18 -21.26 -18.26
C PRO A 392 -11.03 -20.18 -17.56
N PHE A 393 -10.76 -19.95 -16.28
CA PHE A 393 -11.46 -18.93 -15.49
C PHE A 393 -11.32 -17.55 -16.12
N LEU A 394 -12.42 -16.78 -16.17
CA LEU A 394 -12.47 -15.43 -16.77
C LEU A 394 -12.09 -15.39 -18.26
N THR A 395 -12.39 -16.46 -19.01
CA THR A 395 -12.35 -16.39 -20.48
C THR A 395 -13.64 -15.74 -20.98
N SER A 396 -13.54 -14.59 -21.64
CA SER A 396 -14.72 -13.91 -22.20
C SER A 396 -15.16 -14.53 -23.51
N ALA A 397 -16.48 -14.50 -23.75
CA ALA A 397 -17.07 -14.81 -25.03
C ALA A 397 -17.81 -13.57 -25.53
N PHE A 398 -17.76 -13.32 -26.83
CA PHE A 398 -18.45 -12.21 -27.49
C PHE A 398 -19.18 -12.70 -28.73
N ASP A 399 -20.34 -12.12 -29.00
CA ASP A 399 -21.10 -12.38 -30.22
C ASP A 399 -21.87 -11.11 -30.67
N HIS A 400 -22.18 -11.02 -31.96
CA HIS A 400 -22.84 -9.86 -32.55
C HIS A 400 -24.33 -10.14 -32.74
N PHE A 401 -25.18 -9.39 -32.04
CA PHE A 401 -26.63 -9.54 -32.08
C PHE A 401 -27.27 -8.39 -32.84
N HIS A 402 -28.14 -8.68 -33.81
CA HIS A 402 -28.89 -7.65 -34.51
C HIS A 402 -30.24 -7.38 -33.81
N LEU A 403 -30.35 -6.23 -33.16
CA LEU A 403 -31.60 -5.79 -32.53
C LEU A 403 -32.41 -4.92 -33.50
N PRO A 404 -33.72 -5.19 -33.73
CA PRO A 404 -34.55 -4.30 -34.51
C PRO A 404 -34.57 -2.91 -33.86
N PHE A 405 -34.41 -1.86 -34.68
CA PHE A 405 -34.27 -0.43 -34.31
C PHE A 405 -32.90 0.06 -33.81
N ILE A 406 -32.03 -0.80 -33.27
CA ILE A 406 -30.74 -0.39 -32.68
C ILE A 406 -29.55 -0.72 -33.61
N GLY A 407 -29.70 -1.73 -34.47
CA GLY A 407 -28.65 -2.19 -35.39
C GLY A 407 -27.87 -3.38 -34.81
N GLU A 408 -26.64 -3.58 -35.28
CA GLU A 408 -25.73 -4.58 -34.71
C GLU A 408 -25.22 -4.15 -33.34
N PHE A 409 -25.36 -5.05 -32.36
CA PHE A 409 -25.01 -4.86 -30.97
C PHE A 409 -24.09 -5.99 -30.54
N GLU A 410 -22.84 -5.67 -30.24
CA GLU A 410 -21.87 -6.62 -29.70
C GLU A 410 -22.19 -6.90 -28.24
N LEU A 411 -22.44 -8.17 -27.90
CA LEU A 411 -22.70 -8.60 -26.54
C LEU A 411 -21.60 -9.55 -26.06
N ALA A 412 -20.77 -9.03 -25.17
CA ALA A 412 -19.69 -9.77 -24.54
C ALA A 412 -20.04 -10.14 -23.09
N THR A 413 -19.65 -11.33 -22.64
CA THR A 413 -19.73 -11.71 -21.22
C THR A 413 -18.90 -10.78 -20.33
N ALA A 414 -17.89 -10.11 -20.91
CA ALA A 414 -17.16 -9.00 -20.30
C ALA A 414 -18.07 -7.88 -19.76
N MET A 415 -19.23 -7.61 -20.39
CA MET A 415 -20.18 -6.61 -19.86
C MET A 415 -20.84 -7.05 -18.55
N LEU A 416 -21.06 -8.35 -18.34
CA LEU A 416 -21.55 -8.86 -17.05
C LEU A 416 -20.48 -8.72 -15.96
N PHE A 417 -19.21 -8.96 -16.32
CA PHE A 417 -18.08 -8.72 -15.42
C PHE A 417 -17.99 -7.23 -15.04
N ASP A 418 -18.06 -6.34 -16.03
CA ASP A 418 -18.10 -4.88 -15.83
C ASP A 418 -19.31 -4.44 -14.99
N LEU A 419 -20.47 -5.09 -15.12
CA LEU A 419 -21.63 -4.84 -14.24
C LEU A 419 -21.31 -5.21 -12.79
N GLY A 420 -20.62 -6.32 -12.57
CA GLY A 420 -20.12 -6.71 -11.25
C GLY A 420 -19.17 -5.65 -10.67
N VAL A 421 -18.22 -5.17 -11.47
CA VAL A 421 -17.29 -4.09 -11.11
C VAL A 421 -18.05 -2.82 -10.75
N TYR A 422 -18.99 -2.40 -11.60
CA TYR A 422 -19.83 -1.21 -11.39
C TYR A 422 -20.56 -1.27 -10.03
N LEU A 423 -21.23 -2.39 -9.74
CA LEU A 423 -21.96 -2.57 -8.49
C LEU A 423 -21.02 -2.61 -7.28
N ALA A 424 -19.87 -3.28 -7.39
CA ALA A 424 -18.87 -3.34 -6.34
C ALA A 424 -18.35 -1.94 -5.98
N VAL A 425 -18.05 -1.11 -6.98
CA VAL A 425 -17.56 0.27 -6.80
C VAL A 425 -18.64 1.16 -6.17
N VAL A 426 -19.86 1.15 -6.71
CA VAL A 426 -20.98 1.95 -6.16
C VAL A 426 -21.28 1.54 -4.72
N GLY A 427 -21.46 0.25 -4.47
CA GLY A 427 -21.79 -0.27 -3.15
C GLY A 427 -20.71 0.04 -2.13
N SER A 428 -19.44 -0.20 -2.47
CA SER A 428 -18.30 0.05 -1.55
C SER A 428 -18.14 1.53 -1.23
N THR A 429 -18.25 2.40 -2.23
CA THR A 429 -18.08 3.85 -2.03
C THR A 429 -19.20 4.43 -1.17
N LEU A 430 -20.46 4.03 -1.43
CA LEU A 430 -21.60 4.46 -0.64
C LEU A 430 -21.55 3.89 0.78
N LEU A 431 -21.08 2.65 0.96
CA LEU A 431 -20.88 2.06 2.27
C LEU A 431 -19.89 2.88 3.10
N ILE A 432 -18.76 3.28 2.51
CA ILE A 432 -17.78 4.13 3.20
C ILE A 432 -18.40 5.47 3.59
N LEU A 433 -19.08 6.14 2.65
CA LEU A 433 -19.72 7.44 2.90
C LEU A 433 -20.78 7.35 4.01
N SER A 434 -21.68 6.38 3.91
CA SER A 434 -22.78 6.13 4.85
C SER A 434 -22.24 6.00 6.27
N ASN A 435 -21.20 5.17 6.45
CA ASN A 435 -20.61 4.93 7.76
C ASN A 435 -19.92 6.15 8.35
N ILE A 436 -19.14 6.90 7.57
CA ILE A 436 -18.52 8.13 8.07
C ILE A 436 -19.60 9.17 8.43
N GLY A 437 -20.69 9.25 7.65
CA GLY A 437 -21.81 10.15 7.94
C GLY A 437 -22.53 9.82 9.25
N HIS A 438 -22.69 8.53 9.55
CA HIS A 438 -23.37 8.04 10.76
C HIS A 438 -22.60 8.26 12.06
N VAL A 439 -21.28 8.46 12.00
CA VAL A 439 -20.45 8.72 13.20
C VAL A 439 -20.92 9.94 14.01
N SER A 440 -21.68 10.85 13.38
CA SER A 440 -22.26 12.04 14.03
C SER A 440 -23.72 11.91 14.48
N GLN A 441 -24.41 10.81 14.19
CA GLN A 441 -25.85 10.67 14.46
C GLN A 441 -26.12 9.82 15.70
N ASP A 442 -27.08 10.25 16.53
CA ASP A 442 -27.61 9.43 17.63
C ASP A 442 -28.39 8.22 17.08
N GLU A 443 -28.09 7.03 17.62
CA GLU A 443 -28.45 5.61 17.36
C GLU A 443 -29.74 5.17 16.60
N SER A 444 -30.56 6.06 16.04
CA SER A 444 -31.88 5.70 15.50
C SER A 444 -31.90 5.24 14.02
N CYS A 445 -30.84 5.43 13.25
CA CYS A 445 -30.82 5.07 11.83
C CYS A 445 -29.98 3.81 11.58
N LYS A 446 -30.57 2.64 11.85
CA LYS A 446 -30.00 1.37 11.39
C LYS A 446 -30.08 1.32 9.87
N GLU A 447 -28.95 1.03 9.21
CA GLU A 447 -28.97 0.63 7.81
C GLU A 447 -29.99 -0.50 7.61
N VAL A 448 -30.71 -0.46 6.49
CA VAL A 448 -31.52 -1.60 6.04
C VAL A 448 -30.51 -2.68 5.63
N LEU A 449 -30.21 -3.59 6.57
CA LEU A 449 -29.28 -4.70 6.37
C LEU A 449 -29.72 -5.61 5.22
#